data_AF-A0A380BZP3-F1
#
_entry.id   AF-A0A380BZP3-F1
#
_cell.length_a   1.000
_cell.length_b   1.000
_cell.length_c   1.000
_cell.angle_alpha   90.00
_cell.angle_beta   90.00
_cell.angle_gamma   90.00
#
_symmetry.space_group_name_H-M   'P 1'
#
loop_
_entity.id
_entity.type
_entity.pdbx_description
1 polymer ?
#
loop_
_entity_poly.entity_id
_entity_poly.type
_entity_poly.pdbx_seq_one_letter_code
_entity_poly.pdbx_strand_id
1 'polypeptide(L)' 'MSLSIQELLKNKGIEVKEAHLDVLEARWTGMQALRGNLEHVKIDDADIGVRNIPGGDHIE' A
#
# COMPACT_ATOMS: atom_id res chain seq x y z
N MET A 1 -14.86 8.62 -12.04
CA MET A 1 -16.07 7.98 -11.47
C MET A 1 -15.58 6.88 -10.53
N SER A 2 -15.77 7.02 -9.23
CA SER A 2 -15.42 6.00 -8.23
C SER A 2 -16.48 4.91 -8.22
N LEU A 3 -16.08 3.66 -8.47
CA LEU A 3 -16.97 2.49 -8.37
C LEU A 3 -17.43 2.33 -6.92
N SER A 4 -18.70 1.96 -6.72
CA SER A 4 -19.21 1.59 -5.40
C SER A 4 -18.50 0.33 -4.88
N ILE A 5 -18.42 0.16 -3.55
CA ILE A 5 -17.80 -1.01 -2.92
C ILE A 5 -18.44 -2.32 -3.41
N GLN A 6 -19.75 -2.32 -3.63
CA GLN A 6 -20.48 -3.47 -4.15
C GLN A 6 -20.04 -3.84 -5.56
N GLU A 7 -19.87 -2.86 -6.45
CA GLU A 7 -19.37 -3.08 -7.81
C GLU A 7 -17.91 -3.54 -7.82
N LEU A 8 -17.07 -2.98 -6.94
CA LEU A 8 -15.67 -3.39 -6.77
C LEU A 8 -15.54 -4.85 -6.33
N LEU A 9 -16.36 -5.27 -5.36
CA LEU A 9 -16.39 -6.63 -4.86
C LEU A 9 -16.94 -7.60 -5.92
N LYS A 10 -18.00 -7.20 -6.64
CA LYS A 10 -18.56 -7.98 -7.75
C LYS A 10 -17.56 -8.17 -8.89
N ASN A 11 -16.81 -7.13 -9.25
CA ASN A 11 -15.74 -7.22 -10.26
C ASN A 11 -14.59 -8.14 -9.83
N LYS A 12 -14.39 -8.32 -8.51
CA LYS A 12 -13.45 -9.28 -7.95
C LYS A 12 -14.03 -10.70 -7.82
N GLY A 13 -15.28 -10.92 -8.26
CA GLY A 13 -15.98 -12.19 -8.14
C GLY A 13 -16.47 -12.51 -6.73
N ILE A 14 -16.54 -11.52 -5.84
CA ILE A 14 -16.98 -11.68 -4.45
C ILE A 14 -18.43 -11.20 -4.36
N GLU A 15 -19.35 -12.16 -4.18
CA GLU A 15 -20.74 -11.85 -3.86
C GLU A 15 -20.89 -11.59 -2.36
N VAL A 16 -21.37 -10.40 -2.03
CA VAL A 16 -21.57 -9.96 -0.64
C VAL A 16 -23.03 -9.61 -0.43
N LYS A 17 -23.61 -10.13 0.65
CA LYS A 17 -24.96 -9.78 1.10
C LYS A 17 -25.00 -8.32 1.53
N GLU A 18 -26.07 -7.61 1.19
CA GLU A 18 -26.22 -6.17 1.50
C GLU A 18 -26.02 -5.85 3.00
N ALA A 19 -26.48 -6.73 3.89
CA ALA A 19 -26.30 -6.59 5.34
C ALA A 19 -24.83 -6.53 5.82
N HIS A 20 -23.87 -6.89 4.97
CA HIS A 20 -22.43 -6.85 5.29
C HIS A 20 -21.70 -5.69 4.60
N LEU A 21 -22.35 -4.96 3.68
CA LEU A 21 -21.72 -3.86 2.95
C LEU A 21 -21.29 -2.73 3.90
N ASP A 22 -22.17 -2.32 4.82
CA ASP A 22 -21.88 -1.25 5.78
C ASP A 22 -20.66 -1.57 6.66
N VAL A 23 -20.57 -2.82 7.12
CA VAL A 23 -19.45 -3.29 7.96
C VAL A 23 -18.15 -3.31 7.16
N LEU A 24 -18.20 -3.73 5.89
CA LEU A 24 -17.03 -3.76 5.02
C LEU A 24 -16.56 -2.36 4.67
N GLU A 25 -17.46 -1.42 4.42
CA GLU A 25 -17.13 -0.02 4.17
C GLU A 25 -16.51 0.65 5.39
N ALA A 26 -17.08 0.44 6.58
CA ALA A 26 -16.51 0.94 7.83
C ALA A 26 -15.10 0.39 8.07
N ARG A 27 -14.90 -0.91 7.87
CA ARG A 27 -13.58 -1.55 8.00
C ARG A 27 -12.59 -1.06 6.95
N TRP A 28 -13.03 -0.90 5.71
CA TRP A 28 -12.19 -0.39 4.63
C TRP A 28 -11.71 1.02 4.91
N THR A 29 -12.62 1.91 5.33
CA THR A 29 -12.31 3.28 5.74
C THR A 29 -11.33 3.29 6.92
N GLY A 30 -11.54 2.43 7.92
CA GLY A 30 -10.60 2.27 9.04
C GLY A 30 -9.21 1.81 8.59
N MET A 31 -9.13 0.85 7.66
CA MET A 31 -7.84 0.40 7.10
C MET A 31 -7.14 1.48 6.28
N GLN A 32 -7.89 2.28 5.51
CA GLN A 32 -7.33 3.42 4.78
C GLN A 32 -6.76 4.47 5.74
N ALA A 33 -7.48 4.77 6.83
CA ALA A 33 -7.00 5.68 7.86
C ALA A 33 -5.73 5.12 8.57
N LEU A 34 -5.70 3.83 8.88
CA LEU A 34 -4.56 3.17 9.53
C LEU A 34 -3.33 3.04 8.64
N ARG A 35 -3.53 2.84 7.32
CA ARG A 35 -2.42 2.81 6.35
C ARG A 35 -1.63 4.14 6.38
N GLY A 36 -2.29 5.23 6.79
CA GLY A 36 -1.69 6.56 6.80
C GLY A 36 -1.33 7.04 5.39
N ASN A 37 -0.52 8.09 5.32
CA ASN A 37 -0.06 8.66 4.06
C ASN A 37 1.45 8.41 3.88
N LEU A 38 1.83 7.84 2.75
CA LEU A 38 3.24 7.65 2.36
C LEU A 38 3.74 8.74 1.41
N GLU A 39 2.92 9.73 1.04
CA GLU A 39 3.28 10.83 0.12
C GLU A 39 4.50 11.65 0.57
N HIS A 40 4.84 11.60 1.86
CA HIS A 40 6.01 12.29 2.42
C HIS A 40 7.11 11.35 2.92
N VAL A 41 6.93 10.03 2.76
CA VAL A 41 7.98 9.07 3.07
C VAL A 41 8.93 9.03 1.88
N LYS A 42 10.18 9.49 2.07
CA LYS A 42 11.25 9.30 1.08
C LYS A 42 11.60 7.81 1.00
N ILE A 43 10.98 7.11 0.05
CA ILE A 43 11.26 5.69 -0.21
C ILE A 43 12.60 5.55 -0.95
N ASP A 44 13.05 6.59 -1.65
CA ASP A 44 14.27 6.60 -2.46
C ASP A 44 15.56 6.37 -1.66
N ASP A 45 15.60 6.74 -0.38
CA ASP A 45 16.77 6.53 0.50
C ASP A 45 16.81 5.11 1.12
N ALA A 46 15.82 4.26 0.84
CA ALA A 46 15.76 2.91 1.41
C ALA A 46 16.63 1.87 0.68
N ASP A 47 17.22 2.21 -0.47
CA ASP A 47 18.17 1.37 -1.20
C ASP A 47 19.59 1.48 -0.60
N ILE A 48 19.75 1.13 0.68
CA ILE A 48 21.09 0.90 1.28
C ILE A 48 21.59 -0.47 0.79
N GLY A 49 22.06 -0.51 -0.46
CA GLY A 49 22.80 -1.64 -1.00
C GLY A 49 24.27 -1.53 -0.59
N VAL A 50 24.76 -2.41 0.28
CA VAL A 50 26.20 -2.55 0.55
C VAL A 50 26.88 -3.03 -0.73
N ARG A 51 27.57 -2.13 -1.44
CA ARG A 51 28.42 -2.51 -2.58
C ARG A 51 29.79 -2.91 -2.04
N ASN A 52 30.17 -4.17 -2.20
CA ASN A 52 31.54 -4.61 -1.97
C ASN A 52 32.38 -4.10 -3.15
N ILE A 53 33.19 -3.07 -2.91
CA ILE A 53 34.16 -2.55 -3.89
C ILE A 53 35.53 -3.09 -3.51
N PRO A 54 36.03 -4.16 -4.14
CA PRO A 54 37.38 -4.63 -3.90
C PRO A 54 38.39 -3.63 -4.49
N GLY A 55 39.27 -3.07 -3.66
CA GLY A 55 40.37 -2.18 -4.08
C GLY A 55 40.43 -0.79 -3.43
N GLY A 56 39.68 -0.53 -2.36
CA GLY A 56 39.75 0.75 -1.65
C GLY A 56 40.96 0.84 -0.72
N ASP A 57 42.10 1.32 -1.23
CA ASP A 57 42.87 2.45 -0.70
C ASP A 57 44.14 2.63 -1.56
N HIS A 58 44.14 3.62 -2.46
CA HIS A 58 45.38 4.17 -3.01
C HIS A 58 45.45 5.63 -2.57
N ILE A 59 45.99 5.85 -1.37
CA ILE A 59 46.49 7.17 -0.95
C ILE A 59 47.82 7.36 -1.67
N GLU A 60 47.89 8.36 -2.57
CA GLU A 60 49.17 8.97 -2.98
C GLU A 60 49.56 10.10 -2.01
#